data_AF-A0A7S1A5A6-F1
#
_entry.id   AF-A0A7S1A5A6-F1
#
_cell.length_a   1.000
_cell.length_b   1.000
_cell.length_c   1.000
_cell.angle_alpha   90.00
_cell.angle_beta   90.00
_cell.angle_gamma   90.00
#
_symmetry.space_group_name_H-M   'P 1'
#
loop_
_entity.id
_entity.type
_entity.pdbx_description
1 polymer ?
#
loop_
_entity_poly.entity_id
_entity_poly.type
_entity_poly.pdbx_seq_one_letter_code
_entity_poly.pdbx_strand_id
1 'polypeptide(L)'
;FRNSPVVVGAMLGEVLREGAGQITEVLVVHPGTAPGGSFFQAVKASLAGVMTDELKQALADPTPSPQAVVPAAARTGCKYGSTCYRRDPAHRANFWHPGDPEAVTCRKEPCKYGASCKNKNRSHAGRFSHPEGTYSIWEYSVQTGWEAFESQAQIITEASWRSFQEGGTPTLAKVPCRDNILLIDFETMTQRME
;
A
#
# COMPACT_ATOMS: atom_id res chain seq x y z
N PHE A 1 1.27 -21.98 6.99
CA PHE A 1 1.45 -21.75 8.45
C PHE A 1 1.53 -20.25 8.69
N ARG A 2 0.89 -19.74 9.76
CA ARG A 2 1.03 -18.32 10.16
C ARG A 2 2.39 -18.01 10.81
N ASN A 3 3.07 -19.06 11.27
CA ASN A 3 4.41 -19.01 11.85
C ASN A 3 5.45 -19.42 10.81
N SER A 4 6.67 -18.89 10.94
CA SER A 4 7.79 -19.22 10.06
C SER A 4 8.04 -20.74 10.04
N PRO A 5 8.08 -21.39 8.86
CA PRO A 5 8.34 -22.83 8.76
C PRO A 5 9.70 -23.22 9.36
N VAL A 6 10.69 -22.32 9.34
CA VAL A 6 12.00 -22.53 9.96
C VAL A 6 11.88 -22.58 11.48
N VAL A 7 11.16 -21.62 12.08
CA VAL A 7 10.96 -21.56 13.55
C VAL A 7 10.17 -22.78 14.03
N VAL A 8 9.07 -23.11 13.36
CA VAL A 8 8.25 -24.28 13.73
C VAL A 8 9.04 -25.58 13.57
N GLY A 9 9.86 -25.69 12.52
CA GLY A 9 10.73 -26.85 12.33
C GLY A 9 11.80 -26.98 13.40
N ALA A 10 12.42 -25.87 13.80
CA ALA A 10 13.41 -25.87 14.86
C ALA A 10 12.85 -26.27 16.22
N MET A 11 11.68 -25.75 16.58
CA MET A 11 10.97 -26.13 17.81
C MET A 11 10.65 -27.63 17.84
N LEU A 12 10.18 -28.18 16.71
CA LEU A 12 9.94 -29.63 16.61
C LEU A 12 11.25 -30.41 16.79
N GLY A 13 12.36 -29.98 16.17
CA GLY A 13 13.65 -30.64 16.34
C GLY A 13 14.17 -30.62 17.79
N GLU A 14 13.94 -29.54 18.54
CA GLU A 14 14.24 -29.47 19.99
C GLU A 14 13.41 -30.47 20.78
N VAL A 15 12.08 -30.50 20.58
CA VAL A 15 11.18 -31.43 21.27
C VAL A 15 11.56 -32.89 20.98
N LEU A 16 11.93 -33.21 19.74
CA LEU A 16 12.38 -34.55 19.37
C LEU A 16 13.70 -34.93 20.03
N ARG A 17 14.60 -33.97 20.24
CA ARG A 17 15.86 -34.16 20.95
C ARG A 17 15.65 -34.32 22.45
N GLU A 18 14.75 -33.55 23.07
CA GLU A 18 14.37 -33.72 24.48
C GLU A 18 13.66 -35.06 24.72
N GLY A 19 12.85 -35.52 23.77
CA GLY A 19 12.19 -36.83 23.76
C GLY A 19 13.06 -37.99 23.29
N ALA A 20 14.38 -37.81 23.16
CA ALA A 20 15.29 -38.84 22.68
C ALA A 20 15.22 -40.09 23.58
N GLY A 21 14.76 -41.20 23.01
CA GLY A 21 14.55 -42.48 23.70
C GLY A 21 13.09 -42.93 23.80
N GLN A 22 12.12 -42.03 23.61
CA GLN A 22 10.68 -42.39 23.54
C GLN A 22 10.14 -42.42 22.11
N ILE A 23 10.76 -41.65 21.21
CA ILE A 23 10.38 -41.56 19.80
C ILE A 23 11.50 -42.19 18.97
N THR A 24 11.22 -43.33 18.35
CA THR A 24 12.20 -44.10 17.56
C THR A 24 12.20 -43.73 16.09
N GLU A 25 11.08 -43.23 15.56
CA GLU A 25 10.93 -42.87 14.15
C GLU A 25 9.99 -41.69 13.97
N VAL A 26 10.37 -40.75 13.10
CA VAL A 26 9.54 -39.60 12.70
C VAL A 26 9.60 -39.45 11.19
N LEU A 27 8.45 -39.59 10.54
CA LEU A 27 8.31 -39.38 9.10
C LEU A 27 7.79 -37.96 8.81
N VAL A 28 8.61 -37.14 8.18
CA VAL A 28 8.21 -35.80 7.71
C VAL A 28 7.97 -35.86 6.20
N VAL A 29 6.70 -35.77 5.78
CA VAL A 29 6.32 -35.76 4.36
C VAL A 29 6.19 -34.31 3.88
N HIS A 30 6.97 -33.92 2.89
CA HIS A 30 6.88 -32.61 2.25
C HIS A 30 7.15 -32.70 0.74
N PRO A 31 6.58 -31.81 -0.09
CA PRO A 31 6.70 -31.85 -1.56
C PRO A 31 8.09 -31.44 -2.10
N GLY A 32 9.14 -31.42 -1.27
CA GLY A 32 10.49 -30.96 -1.66
C GLY A 32 10.65 -29.45 -1.88
N THR A 33 9.56 -28.71 -2.05
CA THR A 33 9.56 -27.26 -2.30
C THR A 33 9.43 -26.43 -1.03
N ALA A 34 9.79 -25.15 -1.09
CA ALA A 34 9.43 -24.18 -0.05
C ALA A 34 7.89 -24.03 0.01
N PRO A 35 7.28 -23.92 1.21
CA PRO A 35 7.89 -23.78 2.54
C PRO A 35 8.26 -25.10 3.25
N GLY A 36 7.90 -26.26 2.69
CA GLY A 36 8.09 -27.57 3.35
C GLY A 36 9.55 -28.01 3.47
N GLY A 37 10.38 -27.72 2.46
CA GLY A 37 11.81 -28.01 2.50
C GLY A 37 12.54 -27.26 3.62
N SER A 38 12.23 -25.97 3.83
CA SER A 38 12.82 -25.14 4.88
C SER A 38 12.46 -25.63 6.29
N PHE A 39 11.21 -26.08 6.48
CA PHE A 39 10.79 -26.73 7.72
C PHE A 39 11.60 -27.99 8.00
N PHE A 40 11.72 -28.89 7.02
CA PHE A 40 12.45 -30.15 7.18
C PHE A 40 13.94 -29.95 7.49
N GLN A 41 14.59 -29.00 6.82
CA GLN A 41 15.98 -28.66 7.10
C GLN A 41 16.15 -28.11 8.52
N ALA A 42 15.23 -27.27 9.00
CA ALA A 42 15.26 -26.73 10.36
C ALA A 42 15.05 -27.80 11.43
N VAL A 43 14.15 -28.78 11.19
CA VAL A 43 13.97 -29.95 12.07
C VAL A 43 15.27 -30.74 12.17
N LYS A 44 15.90 -31.05 11.03
CA LYS A 44 17.17 -31.80 11.00
C LYS A 44 18.30 -31.09 11.72
N ALA A 45 18.48 -29.80 11.44
CA ALA A 45 19.55 -29.00 12.04
C ALA A 45 19.40 -28.93 13.57
N SER A 46 18.19 -28.70 14.05
CA SER A 46 17.91 -28.60 15.49
C SER A 46 18.04 -29.97 16.16
N LEU A 47 17.55 -31.04 15.54
CA LEU A 47 17.76 -32.41 16.04
C LEU A 47 19.26 -32.76 16.15
N ALA A 48 20.08 -32.30 15.21
CA ALA A 48 21.53 -32.47 15.22
C ALA A 48 22.28 -31.52 16.18
N GLY A 49 21.56 -30.65 16.90
CA GLY A 49 22.16 -29.66 17.82
C GLY A 49 22.88 -28.51 17.13
N VAL A 50 22.66 -28.30 15.83
CA VAL A 50 23.28 -27.22 15.07
C VAL A 50 22.38 -25.99 15.07
N MET A 51 22.82 -24.93 15.75
CA MET A 51 22.19 -23.60 15.66
C MET A 51 22.64 -22.91 14.37
N THR A 52 21.89 -23.10 13.27
CA THR A 52 22.22 -22.48 11.98
C THR A 52 22.11 -20.96 12.06
N ASP A 53 22.89 -20.24 11.25
CA ASP A 53 22.80 -18.78 11.19
C ASP A 53 21.43 -18.31 10.68
N GLU A 54 20.75 -19.14 9.86
CA GLU A 54 19.36 -18.97 9.46
C GLU A 54 18.38 -19.07 10.65
N LEU A 55 18.64 -19.98 11.60
CA LEU A 55 17.85 -20.11 12.83
C LEU A 55 18.13 -18.96 13.80
N LYS A 56 19.38 -18.56 13.96
CA LYS A 56 19.76 -17.38 14.76
C LYS A 56 19.12 -16.12 14.20
N GLN A 57 19.15 -15.92 12.88
CA GLN A 57 18.49 -14.80 12.21
C GLN A 57 16.97 -14.87 12.38
N ALA A 58 16.34 -16.04 12.23
CA ALA A 58 14.90 -16.20 12.42
C ALA A 58 14.43 -16.02 13.89
N LEU A 59 15.31 -16.25 14.88
CA LEU A 59 15.06 -15.98 16.29
C LEU A 59 15.41 -14.53 16.68
N ALA A 60 16.37 -13.92 15.99
CA ALA A 60 16.83 -12.54 16.22
C ALA A 60 15.97 -11.50 15.49
N ASP A 61 15.28 -11.87 14.41
CA ASP A 61 14.19 -11.08 13.87
C ASP A 61 13.00 -11.20 14.83
N PRO A 62 12.60 -10.11 15.52
CA PRO A 62 11.26 -10.06 16.07
C PRO A 62 10.35 -9.96 14.86
N THR A 63 10.08 -11.07 14.19
CA THR A 63 9.14 -11.08 13.09
C THR A 63 7.82 -10.66 13.73
N PRO A 64 7.25 -9.46 13.47
CA PRO A 64 5.80 -9.41 13.49
C PRO A 64 5.41 -10.52 12.52
N SER A 65 4.53 -11.44 12.95
CA SER A 65 3.90 -12.39 12.03
C SER A 65 3.68 -11.71 10.68
N PRO A 66 3.91 -12.36 9.54
CA PRO A 66 3.58 -11.78 8.24
C PRO A 66 2.06 -11.71 8.11
N GLN A 67 1.44 -10.80 8.86
CA GLN A 67 0.33 -10.05 8.34
C GLN A 67 1.00 -9.11 7.37
N ALA A 68 0.91 -9.45 6.09
CA ALA A 68 1.44 -8.67 4.98
C ALA A 68 1.25 -7.19 5.29
N VAL A 69 2.35 -6.48 5.54
CA VAL A 69 2.32 -5.03 5.69
C VAL A 69 1.78 -4.53 4.38
N VAL A 70 0.50 -4.16 4.36
CA VAL A 70 -0.08 -3.57 3.16
C VAL A 70 0.65 -2.25 2.91
N PRO A 71 1.12 -1.99 1.68
CA PRO A 71 1.67 -0.70 1.30
C PRO A 71 0.73 0.41 1.78
N ALA A 72 1.26 1.55 2.22
CA ALA A 72 0.45 2.61 2.84
C ALA A 72 -0.74 3.04 1.96
N ALA A 73 -0.61 2.99 0.63
CA ALA A 73 -1.66 3.25 -0.35
C ALA A 73 -2.78 2.18 -0.40
N ALA A 74 -2.50 0.94 0.04
CA ALA A 74 -3.43 -0.19 0.05
C ALA A 74 -4.06 -0.47 1.43
N ARG A 75 -3.75 0.35 2.44
CA ARG A 75 -4.35 0.24 3.78
C ARG A 75 -5.83 0.60 3.75
N THR A 76 -6.65 -0.17 4.44
CA THR A 76 -8.07 0.15 4.64
C THR A 76 -8.27 0.87 5.98
N GLY A 77 -9.33 1.68 6.08
CA GLY A 77 -9.67 2.36 7.34
C GLY A 77 -10.00 1.38 8.47
N CYS A 78 -9.46 1.60 9.66
CA CYS A 78 -9.85 0.82 10.82
C CYS A 78 -11.35 1.06 11.13
N LYS A 79 -12.13 -0.01 11.28
CA LYS A 79 -13.56 0.06 11.67
C LYS A 79 -13.83 0.80 12.97
N TYR A 80 -12.84 0.92 13.86
CA TYR A 80 -12.95 1.61 15.14
C TYR A 80 -12.37 3.04 15.10
N GLY A 81 -11.72 3.43 14.00
CA GLY A 81 -11.20 4.79 13.81
C GLY A 81 -10.37 5.30 14.99
N SER A 82 -10.65 6.53 15.43
CA SER A 82 -9.97 7.19 16.56
C SER A 82 -10.20 6.51 17.91
N THR A 83 -11.21 5.66 18.03
CA THR A 83 -11.57 4.93 19.26
C THR A 83 -10.96 3.53 19.34
N CYS A 84 -10.13 3.14 18.37
CA CYS A 84 -9.46 1.84 18.39
C CYS A 84 -8.46 1.73 19.55
N TYR A 85 -8.68 0.74 20.44
CA TYR A 85 -7.79 0.48 21.57
C TYR A 85 -6.60 -0.42 21.22
N ARG A 86 -6.60 -1.05 20.03
CA ARG A 86 -5.49 -1.90 19.56
C ARG A 86 -4.31 -1.04 19.16
N ARG A 87 -3.19 -1.24 19.87
CA ARG A 87 -1.94 -0.51 19.68
C ARG A 87 -0.82 -1.37 19.11
N ASP A 88 -1.12 -2.61 18.70
CA ASP A 88 -0.10 -3.48 18.15
C ASP A 88 0.44 -2.91 16.81
N PRO A 89 1.76 -2.95 16.57
CA PRO A 89 2.35 -2.39 15.37
C PRO A 89 1.81 -3.02 14.08
N ALA A 90 1.45 -4.30 14.11
CA ALA A 90 0.87 -5.01 12.95
C ALA A 90 -0.50 -4.45 12.57
N HIS A 91 -1.37 -4.20 13.54
CA HIS A 91 -2.68 -3.56 13.32
C HIS A 91 -2.54 -2.15 12.78
N ARG A 92 -1.62 -1.34 13.32
CA ARG A 92 -1.37 0.02 12.78
C ARG A 92 -0.71 0.02 11.40
N ALA A 93 0.07 -1.02 11.08
CA ALA A 93 0.66 -1.21 9.75
C ALA A 93 -0.36 -1.68 8.70
N ASN A 94 -1.48 -2.27 9.13
CA ASN A 94 -2.50 -2.82 8.23
C ASN A 94 -3.76 -1.96 8.12
N PHE A 95 -4.09 -1.20 9.16
CA PHE A 95 -5.29 -0.40 9.24
C PHE A 95 -5.00 1.05 9.62
N TRP A 96 -5.69 1.94 8.93
CA TRP A 96 -5.50 3.36 9.08
C TRP A 96 -6.29 3.93 10.27
N HIS A 97 -5.69 4.84 11.04
CA HIS A 97 -6.35 5.56 12.14
C HIS A 97 -6.24 7.09 11.98
N PRO A 98 -7.28 7.85 12.40
CA PRO A 98 -7.21 9.31 12.43
C PRO A 98 -6.07 9.77 13.37
N GLY A 99 -5.05 10.44 12.82
CA GLY A 99 -3.90 10.94 13.57
C GLY A 99 -2.58 10.21 13.32
N ASP A 100 -2.55 9.14 12.50
CA ASP A 100 -1.29 8.55 12.06
C ASP A 100 -0.47 9.56 11.21
N PRO A 101 0.87 9.59 11.27
CA PRO A 101 1.67 10.55 10.50
C PRO A 101 1.52 10.36 8.97
N GLU A 102 1.17 9.15 8.52
CA GLU A 102 0.82 8.84 7.13
C GLU A 102 -0.66 9.13 6.79
N ALA A 103 -1.39 9.82 7.67
CA ALA A 103 -2.81 10.14 7.55
C ALA A 103 -3.18 11.22 6.50
N VAL A 104 -2.23 11.65 5.68
CA VAL A 104 -2.48 12.73 4.73
C VAL A 104 -3.27 12.22 3.51
N THR A 105 -3.16 10.93 3.17
CA THR A 105 -3.76 10.37 1.92
C THR A 105 -5.14 9.73 2.10
N CYS A 106 -5.53 9.29 3.30
CA CYS A 106 -6.75 8.46 3.50
C CYS A 106 -7.84 9.09 4.38
N ARG A 107 -7.92 10.42 4.50
CA ARG A 107 -9.01 11.09 5.26
C ARG A 107 -10.41 11.02 4.61
N LYS A 108 -10.56 10.27 3.52
CA LYS A 108 -11.75 10.28 2.66
C LYS A 108 -12.54 9.00 2.81
N GLU A 109 -13.84 9.12 3.07
CA GLU A 109 -14.77 8.00 3.18
C GLU A 109 -14.84 7.22 1.85
N PRO A 110 -14.84 5.88 1.81
CA PRO A 110 -14.93 5.17 0.54
C PRO A 110 -16.19 5.56 -0.23
N CYS A 111 -16.02 5.99 -1.49
CA CYS A 111 -17.12 6.36 -2.35
C CYS A 111 -18.03 5.14 -2.58
N LYS A 112 -19.34 5.33 -2.42
CA LYS A 112 -20.35 4.28 -2.66
C LYS A 112 -20.33 3.71 -4.09
N TYR A 113 -19.75 4.43 -5.05
CA TYR A 113 -19.63 4.00 -6.45
C TYR A 113 -18.24 3.45 -6.80
N GLY A 114 -17.26 3.51 -5.88
CA GLY A 114 -15.91 3.01 -6.09
C GLY A 114 -15.26 3.48 -7.40
N ALA A 115 -14.49 2.62 -8.05
CA ALA A 115 -13.84 2.91 -9.34
C ALA A 115 -14.81 3.40 -10.45
N SER A 116 -16.10 3.08 -10.33
CA SER A 116 -17.15 3.46 -11.29
C SER A 116 -17.79 4.83 -10.98
N CYS A 117 -17.26 5.59 -10.02
CA CYS A 117 -17.76 6.91 -9.69
C CYS A 117 -17.55 7.89 -10.85
N LYS A 118 -18.66 8.49 -11.30
CA LYS A 118 -18.66 9.51 -12.38
C LYS A 118 -18.62 10.95 -11.84
N ASN A 119 -18.63 11.15 -10.52
CA ASN A 119 -18.67 12.47 -9.90
C ASN A 119 -17.26 13.06 -9.78
N LYS A 120 -16.95 14.05 -10.63
CA LYS A 120 -15.65 14.72 -10.70
C LYS A 120 -15.53 15.96 -9.80
N ASN A 121 -16.53 16.26 -8.97
CA ASN A 121 -16.54 17.48 -8.16
C ASN A 121 -15.43 17.44 -7.08
N ARG A 122 -14.70 18.55 -6.89
CA ARG A 122 -13.65 18.70 -5.85
C ARG A 122 -14.20 18.40 -4.45
N SER A 123 -15.44 18.82 -4.17
CA SER A 123 -16.11 18.51 -2.90
C SER A 123 -16.37 17.02 -2.72
N HIS A 124 -16.61 16.28 -3.80
CA HIS A 124 -16.74 14.82 -3.76
C HIS A 124 -15.36 14.17 -3.63
N ALA A 125 -14.43 14.51 -4.52
CA ALA A 125 -13.07 13.99 -4.50
C ALA A 125 -12.31 14.30 -3.20
N GLY A 126 -12.64 15.40 -2.51
CA GLY A 126 -12.08 15.78 -1.21
C GLY A 126 -12.68 15.02 -0.03
N ARG A 127 -13.89 14.49 -0.16
CA ARG A 127 -14.61 13.75 0.91
C ARG A 127 -14.56 12.24 0.72
N PHE A 128 -14.44 11.76 -0.52
CA PHE A 128 -14.55 10.35 -0.84
C PHE A 128 -13.31 9.73 -1.49
N SER A 129 -12.90 8.54 -1.04
CA SER A 129 -11.79 7.74 -1.56
C SER A 129 -12.27 6.72 -2.60
N HIS A 130 -11.37 6.37 -3.51
CA HIS A 130 -11.61 5.39 -4.56
C HIS A 130 -10.35 4.51 -4.72
N PRO A 131 -10.49 3.24 -5.12
CA PRO A 131 -9.34 2.36 -5.34
C PRO A 131 -8.46 2.92 -6.47
N GLU A 132 -7.14 2.83 -6.30
CA GLU A 132 -6.10 3.49 -7.10
C GLU A 132 -6.37 3.53 -8.61
N GLY A 133 -6.08 4.68 -9.23
CA GLY A 133 -5.96 4.80 -10.68
C GLY A 133 -7.13 5.44 -11.44
N THR A 134 -8.11 6.07 -10.78
CA THR A 134 -9.33 6.53 -11.50
C THR A 134 -9.49 8.03 -11.74
N TYR A 135 -8.65 8.93 -11.19
CA TYR A 135 -8.70 10.35 -11.57
C TYR A 135 -7.33 11.02 -11.44
N SER A 136 -6.71 11.35 -12.57
CA SER A 136 -5.66 12.36 -12.63
C SER A 136 -6.29 13.73 -12.34
N ILE A 137 -5.72 14.46 -11.38
CA ILE A 137 -6.13 15.83 -11.05
C ILE A 137 -5.09 16.75 -11.69
N TRP A 138 -5.53 17.70 -12.51
CA TRP A 138 -4.67 18.72 -13.07
C TRP A 138 -4.36 19.78 -12.02
N GLU A 139 -3.07 20.06 -11.83
CA GLU A 139 -2.57 21.08 -10.91
C GLU A 139 -1.83 22.17 -11.69
N TYR A 140 -1.78 23.36 -11.10
CA TYR A 140 -1.05 24.50 -11.63
C TYR A 140 -0.18 25.12 -10.53
N SER A 141 0.95 25.67 -10.92
CA SER A 141 1.89 26.31 -10.02
C SER A 141 1.34 27.64 -9.50
N VAL A 142 1.61 27.90 -8.23
CA VAL A 142 1.34 29.16 -7.53
C VAL A 142 2.59 29.56 -6.76
N GLN A 143 2.65 30.78 -6.23
CA GLN A 143 3.82 31.29 -5.51
C GLN A 143 4.25 30.39 -4.34
N THR A 144 3.30 29.69 -3.72
CA THR A 144 3.53 28.85 -2.53
C THR A 144 3.53 27.35 -2.83
N GLY A 145 3.59 26.93 -4.11
CA GLY A 145 3.60 25.52 -4.49
C GLY A 145 2.66 25.21 -5.65
N TRP A 146 1.79 24.22 -5.46
CA TRP A 146 0.86 23.72 -6.46
C TRP A 146 -0.57 23.77 -5.95
N GLU A 147 -1.51 24.15 -6.81
CA GLU A 147 -2.95 24.13 -6.54
C GLU A 147 -3.68 23.33 -7.62
N ALA A 148 -4.69 22.56 -7.21
CA ALA A 148 -5.57 21.89 -8.15
C ALA A 148 -6.55 22.87 -8.80
N PHE A 149 -6.82 22.69 -10.11
CA PHE A 149 -7.90 23.43 -10.77
C PHE A 149 -9.28 23.15 -10.15
N GLU A 150 -10.18 24.12 -10.27
CA GLU A 150 -11.60 23.96 -9.95
C GLU A 150 -12.28 22.99 -10.90
N SER A 151 -13.45 22.44 -10.51
CA SER A 151 -14.11 21.34 -11.24
C SER A 151 -14.30 21.61 -12.73
N GLN A 152 -14.68 22.82 -13.12
CA GLN A 152 -14.86 23.19 -14.53
C GLN A 152 -13.53 23.31 -15.27
N ALA A 153 -12.52 23.89 -14.63
CA ALA A 153 -11.17 24.03 -15.18
C ALA A 153 -10.46 22.68 -15.34
N GLN A 154 -10.69 21.72 -14.44
CA GLN A 154 -10.23 20.32 -14.58
C GLN A 154 -10.77 19.67 -15.86
N ILE A 155 -12.07 19.85 -16.13
CA ILE A 155 -12.73 19.26 -17.31
C ILE A 155 -12.18 19.88 -18.60
N ILE A 156 -12.01 21.20 -18.61
CA ILE A 156 -11.46 21.93 -19.76
C ILE A 156 -10.02 21.49 -20.03
N THR A 157 -9.18 21.47 -18.99
CA THR A 157 -7.77 21.08 -19.12
C THR A 157 -7.62 19.66 -19.64
N GLU A 158 -8.35 18.69 -19.06
CA GLU A 158 -8.34 17.29 -19.51
C GLU A 158 -8.84 17.13 -20.95
N ALA A 159 -9.91 17.84 -21.33
CA ALA A 159 -10.44 17.78 -22.69
C ALA A 159 -9.44 18.37 -23.70
N SER A 160 -8.84 19.52 -23.40
CA SER A 160 -7.84 20.14 -24.27
C SER A 160 -6.56 19.31 -24.36
N TRP A 161 -6.13 18.67 -23.27
CA TRP A 161 -4.99 17.74 -23.28
C TRP A 161 -5.24 16.55 -24.22
N ARG A 162 -6.42 15.93 -24.17
CA ARG A 162 -6.79 14.84 -25.08
C ARG A 162 -6.81 15.28 -26.54
N SER A 163 -7.40 16.44 -26.82
CA SER A 163 -7.40 17.01 -28.17
C SER A 163 -5.98 17.26 -28.68
N PHE A 164 -5.07 17.73 -27.82
CA PHE A 164 -3.65 17.88 -28.16
C PHE A 164 -3.00 16.52 -28.48
N GLN A 165 -3.26 15.48 -27.68
CA GLN A 165 -2.74 14.12 -27.92
C GLN A 165 -3.21 13.52 -29.25
N GLU A 166 -4.42 13.86 -29.71
CA GLU A 166 -4.99 13.40 -30.97
C GLU A 166 -4.52 14.23 -32.20
N GLY A 167 -3.52 15.10 -32.02
CA GLY A 167 -2.94 15.92 -33.10
C GLY A 167 -3.64 17.27 -33.31
N GLY A 168 -4.47 17.71 -32.36
CA GLY A 168 -5.24 18.94 -32.44
C GLY A 168 -4.44 20.17 -31.98
N THR A 169 -4.06 21.03 -32.92
CA THR A 169 -3.86 22.46 -32.64
C THR A 169 -5.16 23.05 -32.08
N PRO A 170 -5.12 23.99 -31.10
CA PRO A 170 -3.93 24.68 -30.60
C PRO A 170 -3.24 23.94 -29.45
N THR A 171 -1.90 24.07 -29.38
CA THR A 171 -1.04 23.64 -28.27
C THR A 171 -1.34 24.35 -26.95
N LEU A 172 -2.10 25.45 -27.02
CA LEU A 172 -2.41 26.35 -25.92
C LEU A 172 -3.88 26.23 -25.50
N ALA A 173 -4.14 25.74 -24.29
CA ALA A 173 -5.47 25.71 -23.68
C ALA A 173 -5.75 26.98 -22.89
N LYS A 174 -6.96 27.53 -23.03
CA LYS A 174 -7.47 28.62 -22.20
C LYS A 174 -8.32 28.05 -21.08
N VAL A 175 -7.83 28.11 -19.85
CA VAL A 175 -8.47 27.51 -18.67
C VAL A 175 -8.87 28.60 -17.69
N PRO A 176 -10.16 28.74 -17.35
CA PRO A 176 -10.60 29.68 -16.33
C PRO A 176 -9.91 29.39 -14.98
N CYS A 177 -9.32 30.41 -14.38
CA CYS A 177 -8.64 30.33 -13.09
C CYS A 177 -9.02 31.53 -12.21
N ARG A 178 -9.95 31.30 -11.26
CA ARG A 178 -10.56 32.36 -10.45
C ARG A 178 -11.16 33.45 -11.35
N ASP A 179 -10.64 34.67 -11.28
CA ASP A 179 -11.09 35.84 -12.06
C ASP A 179 -10.30 36.05 -13.37
N ASN A 180 -9.35 35.16 -13.68
CA ASN A 180 -8.44 35.29 -14.83
C ASN A 180 -8.50 34.05 -15.73
N ILE A 181 -7.79 34.12 -16.87
CA ILE A 181 -7.59 32.98 -17.77
C ILE A 181 -6.13 32.54 -17.66
N LEU A 182 -5.95 31.25 -17.36
CA LEU A 182 -4.65 30.60 -17.40
C LEU A 182 -4.47 29.93 -18.77
N LEU A 183 -3.42 30.33 -19.47
CA LEU A 183 -2.99 29.73 -20.71
C LEU A 183 -2.02 28.59 -20.40
N ILE A 184 -2.39 27.36 -20.77
CA ILE A 184 -1.57 26.16 -20.57
C ILE A 184 -1.02 25.72 -21.93
N ASP A 185 0.30 25.72 -22.06
CA ASP A 185 0.99 25.19 -23.22
C ASP A 185 1.31 23.71 -22.96
N PHE A 186 0.66 22.81 -23.68
CA PHE A 186 0.82 21.37 -23.49
C PHE A 186 2.08 20.79 -24.13
N GLU A 187 2.72 21.52 -25.05
CA GLU A 187 3.99 21.09 -25.65
C GLU A 187 5.14 21.27 -24.66
N THR A 188 5.15 22.40 -23.96
CA THR A 188 6.18 22.75 -22.97
C THR A 188 5.77 22.43 -21.53
N MET A 189 4.52 22.05 -21.29
CA MET A 189 3.90 21.90 -19.96
C MET A 189 4.10 23.16 -19.09
N THR A 190 3.95 24.33 -19.70
CA THR A 190 4.09 25.62 -19.01
C THR A 190 2.74 26.33 -18.88
N GLN A 191 2.65 27.22 -17.89
CA GLN A 191 1.48 28.04 -17.67
C GLN A 191 1.85 29.54 -17.75
N ARG A 192 0.93 30.36 -18.23
CA ARG A 192 1.00 31.83 -18.13
C ARG A 192 -0.40 32.41 -17.99
N MET A 193 -0.53 33.57 -17.35
CA MET A 193 -1.80 34.29 -17.30
C MET A 193 -2.03 35.04 -18.61
N GLU A 194 -3.28 35.14 -19.05
CA GLU A 194 -3.69 36.06 -20.14
C GLU A 194 -3.66 37.52 -19.68
#